data_AF-A0A101XXQ6-F1
#
_entry.id   AF-A0A101XXQ6-F1
#
_cell.length_a   1.000
_cell.length_b   1.000
_cell.length_c   1.000
_cell.angle_alpha   90.00
_cell.angle_beta   90.00
_cell.angle_gamma   90.00
#
_symmetry.space_group_name_H-M   'P 1'
#
loop_
_entity.id
_entity.type
_entity.pdbx_description
1 polymer ?
#
loop_
_entity_poly.entity_id
_entity_poly.type
_entity_poly.pdbx_seq_one_letter_code
_entity_poly.pdbx_strand_id
1 'polypeptide(L)'
;MNEQQRRRAFQKVKSFSNDKFWGWMNFIHSRAYAKAQQHYEEAMSIVLQPKQAAAVSAKAKEIRESWDGMATITMDDTEAAELQQVGV
;
A
#
# COMPACT_ATOMS: atom_id res chain seq x y z
N MET A 1 -13.25 15.25 8.32
CA MET A 1 -14.29 14.67 9.21
C MET A 1 -14.68 15.70 10.25
N ASN A 2 -15.97 15.86 10.52
CA ASN A 2 -16.44 16.69 11.63
C ASN A 2 -16.27 15.96 12.99
N GLU A 3 -16.48 16.66 14.10
CA GLU A 3 -16.28 16.12 15.45
C GLU A 3 -17.14 14.89 15.74
N GLN A 4 -18.42 14.92 15.34
CA GLN A 4 -19.33 13.80 15.53
C GLN A 4 -18.89 12.55 14.76
N GLN A 5 -18.41 12.72 13.53
CA GLN A 5 -17.85 11.64 12.71
C GLN A 5 -16.58 11.05 13.34
N ARG A 6 -15.67 11.92 13.83
CA ARG A 6 -14.44 11.48 14.52
C ARG A 6 -14.77 10.66 15.77
N ARG A 7 -15.73 11.12 16.59
CA ARG A 7 -16.17 10.40 17.78
C ARG A 7 -16.80 9.05 17.44
N ARG A 8 -17.66 8.96 16.42
CA ARG A 8 -18.26 7.70 15.96
C ARG A 8 -17.20 6.72 15.46
N ALA A 9 -16.23 7.19 14.67
CA ALA A 9 -15.12 6.36 14.20
C ALA A 9 -14.30 5.82 15.38
N PHE A 10 -13.97 6.67 16.36
CA PHE A 10 -13.24 6.26 17.56
C PHE A 10 -13.99 5.18 18.37
N GLN A 11 -15.28 5.37 18.63
CA GLN A 11 -16.07 4.37 19.35
C GLN A 11 -16.17 3.04 18.59
N LYS A 12 -16.27 3.09 17.25
CA LYS A 12 -16.26 1.89 16.40
C LYS A 12 -14.95 1.13 16.50
N VAL A 13 -13.81 1.82 16.51
CA VAL A 13 -12.49 1.16 16.64
C VAL A 13 -12.35 0.51 18.01
N LYS A 14 -12.83 1.16 19.08
CA LYS A 14 -12.81 0.60 20.44
C LYS A 14 -13.65 -0.66 20.62
N SER A 15 -14.64 -0.90 19.77
CA SER A 15 -15.48 -2.11 19.84
C SER A 15 -14.92 -3.30 19.06
N PHE A 16 -13.75 -3.18 18.45
CA PHE A 16 -13.12 -4.27 17.73
C PHE A 16 -12.52 -5.30 18.68
N SER A 17 -12.64 -6.58 18.31
CA SER A 17 -11.76 -7.62 18.85
C SER A 17 -10.32 -7.37 18.38
N ASN A 18 -9.34 -8.01 19.03
CA ASN A 18 -7.93 -7.87 18.70
C ASN A 18 -7.65 -8.15 17.21
N ASP A 19 -8.11 -9.28 16.68
CA ASP A 19 -7.90 -9.65 15.27
C ASP A 19 -8.53 -8.64 14.31
N LYS A 20 -9.73 -8.17 14.64
CA LYS A 20 -10.45 -7.18 13.83
C LYS A 20 -9.76 -5.82 13.87
N PHE A 21 -9.16 -5.46 15.00
CA PHE A 21 -8.37 -4.25 15.14
C PHE A 21 -7.14 -4.30 14.23
N TRP A 22 -6.35 -5.38 14.30
CA TRP A 22 -5.15 -5.50 13.45
C TRP A 22 -5.48 -5.62 11.96
N GLY A 23 -6.55 -6.33 11.59
CA GLY A 23 -7.04 -6.35 10.21
C GLY A 23 -7.44 -4.96 9.71
N TRP A 24 -8.14 -4.18 10.54
CA TRP A 24 -8.47 -2.79 10.22
C TRP A 24 -7.23 -1.89 10.13
N MET A 25 -6.27 -2.03 11.04
CA MET A 25 -5.01 -1.29 11.00
C MET A 25 -4.24 -1.60 9.71
N ASN A 26 -4.09 -2.86 9.34
CA ASN A 26 -3.46 -3.26 8.08
C ASN A 26 -4.14 -2.60 6.88
N PHE A 27 -5.47 -2.66 6.81
CA PHE A 27 -6.23 -1.99 5.74
C PHE A 27 -5.96 -0.47 5.68
N ILE A 28 -5.96 0.22 6.82
CA ILE A 28 -5.67 1.66 6.88
C ILE A 28 -4.23 1.96 6.45
N HIS A 29 -3.26 1.17 6.91
CA HIS A 29 -1.85 1.34 6.53
C HIS A 29 -1.65 1.10 5.03
N SER A 30 -2.24 0.06 4.45
CA SER A 30 -2.17 -0.19 2.99
C SER A 30 -2.75 0.97 2.20
N ARG A 31 -3.89 1.53 2.64
CA ARG A 31 -4.49 2.71 1.98
C ARG A 31 -3.63 3.96 2.12
N ALA A 32 -3.04 4.18 3.28
CA ALA A 32 -2.16 5.33 3.52
C ALA A 32 -0.92 5.24 2.62
N TYR A 33 -0.33 4.04 2.50
CA TYR A 33 0.81 3.81 1.63
C TYR A 33 0.46 4.04 0.15
N ALA A 34 -0.64 3.47 -0.34
CA ALA A 34 -1.10 3.67 -1.71
C ALA A 34 -1.36 5.16 -2.00
N LYS A 35 -1.92 5.89 -1.03
CA LYS A 35 -2.17 7.33 -1.18
C LYS A 35 -0.87 8.14 -1.17
N ALA A 36 0.10 7.77 -0.34
CA ALA A 36 1.43 8.39 -0.33
C ALA A 36 2.13 8.20 -1.68
N GLN A 37 2.11 6.97 -2.23
CA GLN A 37 2.65 6.69 -3.56
C GLN A 37 2.00 7.59 -4.63
N GLN A 38 0.67 7.67 -4.64
CA GLN A 38 -0.05 8.56 -5.56
C GLN A 38 0.41 10.02 -5.43
N HIS A 39 0.54 10.54 -4.21
CA HIS A 39 0.98 11.92 -3.98
C HIS A 39 2.40 12.17 -4.48
N TYR A 40 3.31 11.22 -4.32
CA TYR A 40 4.66 11.33 -4.86
C TYR A 40 4.67 11.25 -6.38
N GLU A 41 3.89 10.37 -7.00
CA GLU A 41 3.76 10.29 -8.45
C GLU A 41 3.20 11.61 -9.04
N GLU A 42 2.14 12.15 -8.43
CA GLU A 42 1.58 13.45 -8.79
C GLU A 42 2.61 14.57 -8.63
N ALA A 43 3.30 14.65 -7.48
CA ALA A 43 4.33 15.66 -7.24
C ALA A 43 5.49 15.55 -8.25
N MET A 44 5.95 14.33 -8.56
CA MET A 44 6.98 14.09 -9.56
C MET A 44 6.56 14.57 -10.95
N SER A 45 5.30 14.35 -11.35
CA SER A 45 4.81 14.81 -12.65
C SER A 45 4.72 16.33 -12.79
N ILE A 46 4.58 17.05 -11.66
CA ILE A 46 4.53 18.52 -11.64
C ILE A 46 5.95 19.12 -11.61
N VAL A 47 6.83 18.57 -10.77
CA VAL A 47 8.12 19.19 -10.44
C VAL A 47 9.25 18.72 -11.36
N LEU A 48 9.20 17.47 -11.83
CA LEU A 48 10.31 16.85 -12.55
C LEU A 48 10.04 16.75 -14.04
N GLN A 49 11.12 16.74 -14.83
CA GLN A 49 11.03 16.33 -16.23
C GLN A 49 10.69 14.84 -16.32
N PRO A 50 9.97 14.39 -17.37
CA PRO A 50 9.53 12.99 -17.47
C PRO A 50 10.64 11.95 -17.30
N LYS A 51 11.84 12.22 -17.83
CA LYS A 51 13.01 11.34 -17.70
C LYS A 51 13.50 11.22 -16.25
N GLN A 52 13.42 12.31 -15.48
CA GLN A 52 13.82 12.33 -14.07
C GLN A 52 12.78 11.64 -13.20
N ALA A 53 11.49 11.86 -13.46
CA ALA A 53 10.40 11.16 -12.78
C ALA A 53 10.52 9.63 -12.98
N ALA A 54 10.76 9.18 -14.22
CA ALA A 54 10.97 7.76 -14.52
C ALA A 54 12.18 7.16 -13.79
N ALA A 55 13.28 7.91 -13.68
CA ALA A 55 14.47 7.48 -12.95
C ALA A 55 14.20 7.33 -11.44
N VAL A 56 13.44 8.27 -10.85
CA VAL A 56 13.05 8.19 -9.43
C VAL A 56 12.12 7.01 -9.19
N SER A 57 11.11 6.78 -10.03
CA SER A 57 10.21 5.63 -9.92
C SER A 57 10.95 4.29 -10.05
N ALA A 58 11.91 4.19 -10.98
CA ALA A 58 12.75 3.00 -11.13
C ALA A 58 13.60 2.74 -9.88
N LYS A 59 14.20 3.79 -9.31
CA LYS A 59 14.99 3.67 -8.08
C LYS A 59 14.13 3.32 -6.86
N ALA A 60 12.93 3.86 -6.77
CA ALA A 60 11.98 3.52 -5.71
C ALA A 60 11.60 2.03 -5.74
N LYS A 61 11.40 1.47 -6.95
CA LYS A 61 11.16 0.03 -7.14
C LYS A 61 12.36 -0.81 -6.70
N GLU A 62 13.57 -0.40 -7.09
CA GLU A 62 14.81 -1.09 -6.70
C GLU A 62 15.03 -1.11 -5.18
N ILE A 63 14.80 0.01 -4.49
CA ILE A 63 14.88 0.10 -3.02
C ILE A 63 13.89 -0.88 -2.39
N ARG A 64 12.64 -0.86 -2.85
CA ARG A 64 11.58 -1.74 -2.34
C ARG A 64 11.93 -3.22 -2.49
N GLU A 65 12.42 -3.62 -3.66
CA GLU A 65 12.68 -5.02 -3.98
C GLU A 65 14.01 -5.51 -3.40
N SER A 66 15.06 -4.68 -3.47
CA SER A 66 16.42 -5.10 -3.15
C SER A 66 16.82 -4.79 -1.72
N TRP A 67 16.32 -3.71 -1.11
CA TRP A 67 16.74 -3.26 0.22
C TRP A 67 15.72 -3.65 1.28
N ASP A 68 14.43 -3.52 0.97
CA ASP A 68 13.35 -3.86 1.90
C ASP A 68 12.87 -5.31 1.75
N GLY A 69 13.36 -6.04 0.74
CA GLY A 69 12.98 -7.43 0.46
C GLY A 69 11.50 -7.62 0.11
N MET A 70 10.80 -6.54 -0.27
CA MET A 70 9.38 -6.54 -0.62
C MET A 70 9.23 -6.69 -2.13
N ALA A 71 9.40 -7.91 -2.63
CA ALA A 71 9.19 -8.22 -4.04
C ALA A 71 7.83 -7.67 -4.52
N THR A 72 7.84 -7.02 -5.68
CA THR A 72 6.59 -6.68 -6.37
C THR A 72 5.96 -8.00 -6.82
N ILE A 73 4.94 -8.47 -6.10
CA ILE A 73 4.13 -9.61 -6.54
C ILE A 73 3.34 -9.14 -7.76
N THR A 74 3.70 -9.65 -8.93
CA THR A 74 2.97 -9.42 -10.17
C THR A 74 1.77 -10.36 -10.26
N MET A 75 0.78 -10.06 -11.10
CA MET A 75 -0.38 -10.96 -11.27
C MET A 75 0.04 -12.38 -11.68
N ASP A 76 1.12 -12.50 -12.44
CA ASP A 76 1.70 -13.78 -12.85
C ASP A 76 2.25 -14.58 -11.66
N ASP A 77 2.78 -13.91 -10.63
CA ASP A 77 3.26 -14.54 -9.40
C ASP A 77 2.11 -15.07 -8.54
N THR A 78 0.95 -14.41 -8.58
CA THR A 78 -0.27 -14.89 -7.89
C THR A 78 -0.93 -16.08 -8.58
N GLU A 79 -0.93 -16.14 -9.91
CA GLU A 79 -1.47 -17.30 -10.65
C GLU A 79 -0.65 -18.57 -10.38
N ALA A 80 0.67 -18.46 -10.30
CA ALA A 80 1.55 -19.59 -9.96
C ALA A 80 1.37 -20.08 -8.51
N ALA A 81 1.15 -19.17 -7.56
CA ALA A 81 0.94 -19.51 -6.16
C ALA A 81 -0.42 -20.19 -5.92
N GLU A 82 -1.47 -19.80 -6.63
CA GLU A 82 -2.76 -20.47 -6.59
C GLU A 82 -2.66 -21.90 -7.14
N LEU A 83 -1.97 -22.10 -8.29
CA LEU A 83 -1.76 -23.44 -8.87
C LEU A 83 -1.01 -24.39 -7.92
N GLN A 84 -0.05 -23.88 -7.15
CA GLN A 84 0.69 -24.68 -6.17
C GLN A 84 -0.16 -25.05 -4.94
N GLN A 85 -1.19 -24.24 -4.62
CA GLN A 85 -2.13 -24.51 -3.52
C GLN A 85 -3.25 -25.49 -3.90
N VAL A 86 -3.61 -25.60 -5.18
CA VAL A 86 -4.59 -26.59 -5.69
C VAL A 86 -3.98 -27.93 -6.14
N GLY A 87 -2.66 -28.12 -6.02
CA GLY A 87 -2.04 -29.45 -6.13
C GLY A 87 -2.29 -30.17 -7.46
N VAL A 88 -1.86 -29.56 -8.57
CA VAL A 88 -1.68 -30.26 -9.85
C VAL A 88 -0.20 -30.55 -10.07
#